data_AF-A0A916U6D6-F1
#
_entry.id   AF-A0A916U6D6-F1
#
_cell.length_a   1.000
_cell.length_b   1.000
_cell.length_c   1.000
_cell.angle_alpha   90.00
_cell.angle_beta   90.00
_cell.angle_gamma   90.00
#
_symmetry.space_group_name_H-M   'P 1'
#
loop_
_entity.id
_entity.type
_entity.pdbx_description
1 polymer ?
#
loop_
_entity_poly.entity_id
_entity_poly.type
_entity_poly.pdbx_seq_one_letter_code
_entity_poly.pdbx_strand_id
1 'polypeptide(L)'
;MALNIKSTETERLAREVAELTGDTITEAVRKALELRLAQARAERDVEIARKRQLVGRVQDNVARKLAGRTVDVGTKDFDRLWDERREGEG
;
A
#
# COMPACT_ATOMS: atom_id res chain seq x y z
N MET A 1 -4.22 26.74 1.32
CA MET A 1 -5.66 26.38 1.43
C MET A 1 -5.93 25.91 2.85
N ALA A 2 -7.02 26.34 3.48
CA ALA A 2 -7.35 25.97 4.85
C ALA A 2 -8.22 24.71 4.88
N LEU A 3 -7.83 23.74 5.71
CA LEU A 3 -8.63 22.55 6.01
C LEU A 3 -9.79 22.98 6.92
N ASN A 4 -11.04 22.83 6.48
CA ASN A 4 -12.22 23.11 7.31
C ASN A 4 -12.79 21.81 7.86
N ILE A 5 -12.53 21.50 9.13
CA ILE A 5 -13.11 20.35 9.82
C ILE A 5 -14.26 20.85 10.69
N LYS A 6 -15.49 20.49 10.32
CA LYS A 6 -16.70 20.77 11.13
C LYS A 6 -16.99 19.59 12.05
N SER A 7 -16.24 19.50 13.15
CA SER A 7 -16.45 18.48 14.18
C SER A 7 -16.15 19.07 15.55
N THR A 8 -17.19 19.15 16.39
CA THR A 8 -17.09 19.66 17.76
C THR A 8 -16.09 18.86 18.59
N GLU A 9 -16.02 17.55 18.35
CA GLU A 9 -15.09 16.67 19.06
C GLU A 9 -13.64 16.88 18.60
N THR A 10 -13.41 17.10 17.30
CA THR A 10 -12.06 17.41 16.82
C THR A 10 -11.56 18.74 17.38
N GLU A 11 -12.43 19.74 17.46
CA GLU A 11 -12.09 21.02 18.07
C GLU A 11 -11.77 20.86 19.58
N ARG A 12 -12.60 20.10 20.32
CA ARG A 12 -12.38 19.81 21.74
C ARG A 12 -11.01 19.16 21.97
N LEU A 13 -10.70 18.11 21.22
CA LEU A 13 -9.41 17.40 21.30
C LEU A 13 -8.25 18.31 20.93
N ALA A 14 -8.38 19.11 19.87
CA ALA A 14 -7.31 20.01 19.45
C ALA A 14 -7.02 21.10 20.49
N ARG A 15 -8.06 21.61 21.17
CA ARG A 15 -7.91 22.54 22.30
C ARG A 15 -7.25 21.89 23.50
N GLU A 16 -7.72 20.70 23.90
CA GLU A 16 -7.18 19.97 25.05
C GLU A 16 -5.68 19.65 24.85
N VAL A 17 -5.29 19.19 23.66
CA VAL A 17 -3.88 18.95 23.34
C VAL A 17 -3.08 20.26 23.37
N ALA A 18 -3.60 21.33 22.76
CA ALA A 18 -2.92 22.63 22.75
C ALA A 18 -2.72 23.19 24.17
N GLU A 19 -3.72 23.07 25.05
CA GLU A 19 -3.63 23.48 26.46
C GLU A 19 -2.59 22.66 27.23
N LEU A 20 -2.55 21.34 27.02
CA LEU A 20 -1.60 20.46 27.69
C LEU A 20 -0.16 20.63 27.20
N THR A 21 0.05 20.94 25.92
CA THR A 21 1.40 21.08 25.34
C THR A 21 1.91 22.52 25.29
N GLY A 22 1.04 23.51 25.54
CA GLY A 22 1.35 24.93 25.37
C GLY A 22 1.46 25.36 23.90
N ASP A 23 0.99 24.54 22.96
CA ASP A 23 0.99 24.85 21.54
C ASP A 23 -0.24 25.70 21.14
N THR A 24 -0.24 26.25 19.93
CA THR A 24 -1.48 26.72 19.31
C THR A 24 -2.31 25.54 18.82
N ILE A 25 -3.62 25.70 18.67
CA ILE A 25 -4.52 24.66 18.12
C ILE A 25 -3.99 24.15 16.77
N THR A 26 -3.52 25.06 15.90
CA THR A 26 -2.96 24.70 14.59
C THR A 26 -1.70 23.84 14.73
N GLU A 27 -0.81 24.20 15.65
CA GLU A 27 0.43 23.47 15.90
C GLU A 27 0.18 22.09 16.53
N ALA A 28 -0.77 22.01 17.47
CA ALA A 28 -1.22 20.75 18.05
C ALA A 28 -1.76 19.80 16.97
N VAL A 29 -2.62 20.31 16.07
CA VAL A 29 -3.17 19.54 14.95
C VAL A 29 -2.08 19.13 13.97
N ARG A 30 -1.16 20.04 13.61
CA ARG A 30 -0.04 19.75 12.71
C ARG A 30 0.83 18.61 13.27
N LYS A 31 1.27 18.71 14.52
CA LYS A 31 2.11 17.70 15.19
C LYS A 31 1.38 16.35 15.31
N ALA A 32 0.09 16.36 15.64
CA ALA A 32 -0.71 15.14 15.71
C ALA A 32 -0.82 14.43 14.34
N LEU A 33 -1.02 15.20 13.26
CA LEU A 33 -1.05 14.67 11.90
C LEU A 33 0.32 14.15 11.45
N GLU A 34 1.40 14.86 11.78
CA GLU A 34 2.78 14.42 11.50
C GLU A 34 3.08 13.09 12.20
N LEU A 35 2.71 12.96 13.48
CA LEU A 35 2.88 11.72 14.24
C LEU A 35 2.12 10.55 13.59
N ARG A 36 0.83 10.75 13.28
CA ARG A 36 0.01 9.71 12.67
C ARG A 36 0.49 9.34 11.27
N LEU A 37 0.96 10.31 10.49
CA LEU A 37 1.50 10.09 9.16
C LEU A 37 2.81 9.28 9.21
N ALA A 38 3.70 9.59 10.17
CA ALA A 38 4.93 8.82 10.36
C ALA A 38 4.62 7.35 10.70
N GLN A 39 3.67 7.11 11.61
CA GLN A 39 3.20 5.76 11.95
C GLN A 39 2.61 5.03 10.73
N ALA A 40 1.72 5.69 9.98
CA ALA A 40 1.09 5.11 8.79
C ALA A 40 2.12 4.73 7.71
N ARG A 41 3.15 5.55 7.52
CA ARG A 41 4.24 5.26 6.58
C ARG A 41 5.04 4.03 7.02
N ALA A 42 5.42 3.97 8.29
CA ALA A 42 6.15 2.81 8.83
C ALA A 42 5.35 1.51 8.70
N GLU A 43 4.05 1.53 9.05
CA GLU A 43 3.14 0.39 8.88
C GLU A 43 3.09 -0.09 7.42
N ARG A 44 2.96 0.86 6.49
CA ARG A 44 2.93 0.58 5.05
C ARG A 44 4.24 -0.01 4.53
N ASP A 45 5.38 0.48 5.00
CA ASP A 45 6.69 -0.02 4.58
C ASP A 45 6.93 -1.46 5.06
N VAL A 46 6.51 -1.78 6.29
CA VAL A 46 6.53 -3.14 6.84
C VAL A 46 5.65 -4.07 6.01
N GLU A 47 4.44 -3.63 5.65
CA GLU A 47 3.53 -4.40 4.80
C GLU A 47 4.13 -4.69 3.42
N ILE A 48 4.74 -3.66 2.79
CA ILE A 48 5.41 -3.81 1.49
C ILE A 48 6.59 -4.78 1.60
N ALA A 49 7.42 -4.66 2.64
CA ALA A 49 8.54 -5.56 2.88
C ALA A 49 8.07 -7.02 3.02
N ARG A 50 6.98 -7.24 3.78
CA ARG A 50 6.35 -8.56 3.92
C ARG A 50 5.87 -9.11 2.57
N LYS A 51 5.16 -8.31 1.77
CA LYS A 51 4.68 -8.72 0.44
C LYS A 51 5.85 -9.08 -0.48
N ARG A 52 6.91 -8.26 -0.50
CA ARG A 52 8.13 -8.53 -1.27
C ARG A 52 8.78 -9.84 -0.85
N GLN A 53 8.86 -10.12 0.44
CA GLN A 53 9.40 -11.39 0.93
C GLN A 53 8.57 -12.59 0.47
N LEU A 54 7.24 -12.48 0.51
CA LEU A 54 6.35 -13.54 0.02
C LEU A 54 6.53 -13.78 -1.48
N VAL A 55 6.57 -12.72 -2.29
CA VAL A 55 6.81 -12.80 -3.73
C VAL A 55 8.17 -13.42 -4.02
N GLY A 56 9.23 -13.00 -3.31
CA GLY A 56 10.58 -13.56 -3.45
C GLY A 56 10.60 -15.07 -3.19
N ARG A 57 9.93 -15.54 -2.12
CA ARG A 57 9.83 -16.99 -1.83
C ARG A 57 9.15 -17.77 -2.95
N VAL A 58 8.11 -17.20 -3.56
CA VAL A 58 7.42 -17.83 -4.69
C VAL A 58 8.36 -17.87 -5.90
N GLN A 59 9.03 -16.77 -6.21
CA GLN A 59 10.01 -16.69 -7.30
C GLN A 59 11.13 -17.72 -7.10
N ASP A 60 11.69 -17.83 -5.90
CA ASP A 60 12.73 -18.81 -5.57
C ASP A 60 12.25 -20.26 -5.70
N ASN A 61 10.99 -20.54 -5.35
CA ASN A 61 10.42 -21.87 -5.52
C ASN A 61 10.22 -22.22 -6.99
N VAL A 62 9.69 -21.26 -7.77
CA VAL A 62 9.48 -21.41 -9.21
C VAL A 62 10.82 -21.59 -9.92
N ALA A 63 11.80 -20.72 -9.65
CA ALA A 63 13.13 -20.80 -10.23
C ALA A 63 13.79 -22.15 -9.93
N ARG A 64 13.70 -22.67 -8.70
CA ARG A 64 14.22 -24.00 -8.36
C ARG A 64 13.52 -25.13 -9.10
N LYS A 65 12.18 -25.07 -9.25
CA LYS A 65 11.42 -26.10 -9.99
C LYS A 65 11.67 -26.06 -11.49
N LEU A 66 11.99 -24.89 -12.03
CA LEU A 66 12.26 -24.67 -13.44
C LEU A 66 13.76 -24.70 -13.78
N ALA A 67 14.65 -24.83 -12.79
CA ALA A 67 16.09 -24.89 -13.00
C ALA A 67 16.44 -26.09 -13.89
N GLY A 68 16.65 -25.82 -15.18
CA GLY A 68 16.91 -26.81 -16.23
C GLY A 68 15.74 -27.14 -17.16
N ARG A 69 14.53 -26.62 -16.91
CA ARG A 69 13.38 -26.71 -17.84
C ARG A 69 13.18 -25.37 -18.53
N THR A 70 13.78 -25.19 -19.69
CA THR A 70 13.34 -24.18 -20.66
C THR A 70 11.98 -24.63 -21.20
N VAL A 71 10.92 -23.90 -20.88
CA VAL A 71 9.67 -24.02 -21.62
C VAL A 71 9.84 -23.15 -22.86
N ASP A 72 10.03 -23.78 -24.01
CA ASP A 72 9.99 -23.08 -25.29
C ASP A 72 8.52 -22.73 -25.58
N VAL A 73 8.11 -21.53 -25.18
CA VAL A 73 6.79 -21.01 -25.50
C VAL A 73 6.94 -20.20 -26.77
N GLY A 74 6.65 -20.82 -27.91
CA GLY A 74 6.69 -20.14 -29.20
C GLY A 74 5.58 -19.08 -29.29
N THR A 75 5.77 -18.07 -30.13
CA THR A 75 4.76 -17.01 -30.40
C THR A 75 3.38 -17.59 -30.73
N LYS A 76 3.33 -18.74 -31.42
CA LYS A 76 2.08 -19.46 -31.75
C LYS A 76 1.33 -20.04 -30.55
N ASP A 77 2.02 -20.30 -29.44
CA ASP A 77 1.39 -20.78 -28.20
C ASP A 77 0.83 -19.61 -27.39
N PHE A 78 1.45 -18.43 -27.47
CA PHE A 78 0.90 -17.18 -26.92
C PHE A 78 -0.37 -16.75 -27.66
N ASP A 79 -0.36 -16.73 -29.00
CA ASP A 79 -1.52 -16.32 -29.80
C ASP A 79 -2.73 -17.22 -29.52
N ARG A 80 -2.53 -18.55 -29.44
CA ARG A 80 -3.59 -19.53 -29.12
C ARG A 80 -4.24 -19.31 -27.75
N LEU A 81 -3.44 -19.00 -26.72
CA LEU A 81 -3.94 -18.72 -25.36
C LEU A 81 -4.80 -17.45 -25.27
N TRP A 82 -4.59 -16.49 -26.18
CA TRP A 82 -5.33 -15.24 -26.21
C TRP A 82 -6.53 -15.28 -27.17
N ASP A 83 -6.48 -16.10 -28.21
CA ASP A 83 -7.59 -16.30 -29.14
C ASP A 83 -8.74 -17.14 -28.54
N GLU A 84 -8.43 -18.19 -27.76
CA GLU A 84 -9.44 -19.04 -27.09
C GLU A 84 -10.35 -18.26 -26.10
N ARG A 85 -9.94 -17.06 -25.66
CA ARG A 85 -10.76 -16.22 -24.78
C ARG A 85 -11.84 -15.43 -25.52
N ARG A 86 -11.75 -15.28 -26.85
CA ARG A 86 -12.73 -14.52 -27.64
C ARG A 86 -13.90 -15.36 -28.17
N GLU A 87 -13.80 -16.68 -28.13
CA GLU A 87 -14.83 -17.59 -28.71
C GLU A 87 -15.94 -17.99 -27.71
N GLY A 88 -15.87 -17.52 -26.45
CA GLY A 88 -16.86 -17.84 -25.40
C GLY A 88 -17.98 -16.81 -25.19
N GLU A 89 -18.01 -15.72 -25.96
CA GLU A 89 -19.08 -14.71 -25.93
C GLU A 89 -19.79 -14.67 -27.29
N GLY A 90 -20.68 -15.64 -27.54
CA GLY A 90 -21.53 -15.73 -28.72
C GLY A 90 -22.82 -16.48 -28.42
#